data_AF-A0AAE6ZK81-F1
#
_entry.id   AF-A0AAE6ZK81-F1
#
_cell.length_a   1.000
_cell.length_b   1.000
_cell.length_c   1.000
_cell.angle_alpha   90.00
_cell.angle_beta   90.00
_cell.angle_gamma   90.00
#
_symmetry.space_group_name_H-M   'P 1'
#
loop_
_entity.id
_entity.type
_entity.pdbx_description
1 polymer ?
#
loop_
_entity_poly.entity_id
_entity_poly.type
_entity_poly.pdbx_seq_one_letter_code
_entity_poly.pdbx_strand_id
1 'polypeptide(L)'
;MKKDVTHAALFDTLLSGEIGDRYYDLHNDFECIRITYSLMEKKLELRFTNDDDRIVITFLDARMAGCNLHPVQPRSIINLFHRGHFEMNNNYHEMTSKGEYYYCLSFSEDDKLEVFARQVVMEMKKLNS
;
A
#
# COMPACT_ATOMS: atom_id res chain seq x y z
N MET A 1 9.23 -3.62 13.63
CA MET A 1 8.15 -2.83 14.27
C MET A 1 6.96 -2.76 13.33
N LYS A 2 5.75 -2.55 13.85
CA LYS A 2 4.50 -2.67 13.09
C LYS A 2 3.62 -1.44 13.34
N LYS A 3 2.96 -0.95 12.29
CA LYS A 3 1.96 0.14 12.34
C LYS A 3 0.71 -0.33 11.60
N ASP A 4 -0.46 -0.13 12.21
CA ASP A 4 -1.74 -0.30 11.53
C ASP A 4 -2.13 1.05 10.91
N VAL A 5 -2.37 1.06 9.60
CA VAL A 5 -2.74 2.27 8.84
C VAL A 5 -4.13 2.16 8.23
N THR A 6 -4.94 1.20 8.71
CA THR A 6 -6.29 0.95 8.20
C THR A 6 -7.17 2.20 8.28
N HIS A 7 -7.05 2.97 9.36
CA HIS A 7 -7.90 4.14 9.63
C HIS A 7 -7.20 5.48 9.34
N ALA A 8 -6.09 5.47 8.59
CA ALA A 8 -5.44 6.69 8.11
C ALA A 8 -6.44 7.62 7.45
N ALA A 9 -6.37 8.93 7.72
CA ALA A 9 -7.39 9.86 7.25
C ALA A 9 -7.52 9.86 5.72
N LEU A 10 -8.71 10.21 5.25
CA LEU A 10 -9.00 10.23 3.82
C LEU A 10 -8.07 11.23 3.11
N PHE A 11 -7.44 10.78 2.03
CA PHE A 11 -6.47 11.52 1.21
C PHE A 11 -5.14 11.88 1.90
N ASP A 12 -4.96 11.54 3.17
CA ASP A 12 -3.65 11.69 3.81
C ASP A 12 -2.65 10.71 3.20
N THR A 13 -1.48 11.24 2.85
CA THR A 13 -0.40 10.43 2.30
C THR A 13 0.16 9.48 3.36
N LEU A 14 0.39 8.25 2.94
CA LEU A 14 1.04 7.19 3.72
C LEU A 14 2.49 6.96 3.28
N LEU A 15 3.00 7.79 2.37
CA LEU A 15 4.35 7.67 1.83
C LEU A 15 5.44 7.93 2.88
N SER A 16 5.18 8.77 3.87
CA SER A 16 6.14 9.04 4.93
C SER A 16 5.50 9.10 6.31
N GLY A 17 6.33 8.95 7.34
CA GLY A 17 5.92 9.04 8.73
C GLY A 17 6.77 8.17 9.63
N GLU A 18 6.23 7.79 10.78
CA GLU A 18 6.94 6.99 11.77
C GLU A 18 6.31 5.60 11.93
N ILE A 19 7.15 4.58 12.08
CA ILE A 19 6.79 3.24 12.57
C ILE A 19 7.64 3.02 13.82
N GLY A 20 7.02 3.10 15.00
CA GLY A 20 7.70 3.18 16.31
C GLY A 20 8.66 4.37 16.39
N ASP A 21 9.95 4.17 16.63
CA ASP A 21 10.97 5.22 16.77
C ASP A 21 11.72 5.54 15.46
N ARG A 22 11.27 5.01 14.33
CA ARG A 22 11.95 5.16 13.04
C ARG A 22 11.07 5.89 12.04
N TYR A 23 11.64 6.93 11.45
CA TYR A 23 11.06 7.62 10.32
C TYR A 23 11.27 6.82 9.02
N TYR A 24 10.30 6.89 8.11
CA TYR A 24 10.39 6.35 6.77
C TYR A 24 9.89 7.36 5.73
N ASP A 25 10.46 7.31 4.53
CA ASP A 25 9.95 7.96 3.33
C ASP A 25 10.01 6.97 2.16
N LEU A 26 8.87 6.37 1.82
CA LEU A 26 8.77 5.37 0.77
C LEU A 26 9.10 5.89 -0.63
N HIS A 27 8.95 7.21 -0.87
CA HIS A 27 9.18 7.79 -2.19
C HIS A 27 10.66 8.09 -2.40
N ASN A 28 11.33 8.63 -1.38
CA ASN A 28 12.72 9.08 -1.49
C ASN A 28 13.73 8.02 -1.04
N ASP A 29 13.41 7.23 -0.01
CA ASP A 29 14.39 6.38 0.67
C ASP A 29 14.26 4.91 0.33
N PHE A 30 13.19 4.47 -0.34
CA PHE A 30 12.91 3.06 -0.60
C PHE A 30 12.52 2.79 -2.05
N GLU A 31 12.82 1.57 -2.50
CA GLU A 31 12.37 1.04 -3.79
C GLU A 31 11.39 -0.12 -3.56
N CYS A 32 10.28 -0.15 -4.31
CA CYS A 32 9.39 -1.31 -4.33
C CYS A 32 10.02 -2.41 -5.19
N ILE A 33 10.45 -3.50 -4.56
CA ILE A 33 11.13 -4.62 -5.21
C ILE A 33 10.21 -5.80 -5.52
N ARG A 34 9.00 -5.83 -4.93
CA ARG A 34 8.07 -6.94 -5.12
C ARG A 34 6.65 -6.53 -4.77
N ILE A 35 5.72 -6.90 -5.65
CA ILE A 35 4.28 -6.85 -5.41
C ILE A 35 3.73 -8.28 -5.58
N THR A 36 3.02 -8.78 -4.59
CA THR A 36 2.40 -10.12 -4.65
C THR A 36 0.96 -10.07 -4.21
N TYR A 37 0.08 -10.66 -5.01
CA TYR A 37 -1.32 -10.82 -4.68
C TYR A 37 -1.69 -12.30 -4.64
N SER A 38 -2.32 -12.73 -3.54
CA SER A 38 -2.85 -14.07 -3.36
C SER A 38 -4.37 -14.01 -3.27
N LEU A 39 -5.05 -14.58 -4.27
CA LEU A 39 -6.52 -14.72 -4.29
C LEU A 39 -7.01 -15.65 -3.16
N MET A 40 -6.27 -16.73 -2.90
CA MET A 40 -6.63 -17.72 -1.87
C MET A 40 -6.56 -17.11 -0.47
N GLU A 41 -5.51 -16.33 -0.20
CA GLU A 41 -5.32 -15.69 1.10
C GLU A 41 -6.00 -14.32 1.21
N LYS A 42 -6.58 -13.82 0.11
CA LYS A 42 -7.10 -12.44 -0.01
C LYS A 42 -6.10 -11.43 0.54
N LYS A 43 -4.87 -11.50 0.04
CA LYS A 43 -3.74 -10.74 0.56
C LYS A 43 -2.96 -10.09 -0.56
N LEU A 44 -2.75 -8.78 -0.45
CA LEU A 44 -1.79 -8.04 -1.26
C LEU A 44 -0.61 -7.63 -0.38
N GLU A 45 0.60 -7.94 -0.81
CA GLU A 45 1.84 -7.56 -0.15
C GLU A 45 2.71 -6.75 -1.11
N LEU A 46 3.16 -5.58 -0.66
CA LEU A 46 4.18 -4.77 -1.33
C LEU A 46 5.42 -4.76 -0.45
N ARG A 47 6.58 -4.99 -1.06
CA ARG A 47 7.87 -5.02 -0.36
C ARG A 47 8.76 -3.91 -0.87
N PHE A 48 9.17 -3.08 0.07
CA PHE A 48 10.07 -1.96 -0.11
C PHE A 48 11.38 -2.24 0.60
N THR A 49 12.49 -1.85 -0.01
CA THR A 49 13.82 -2.01 0.59
C THR A 49 14.69 -0.80 0.31
N ASN A 50 15.63 -0.54 1.21
CA ASN A 50 16.79 0.31 1.01
C ASN A 50 18.04 -0.42 1.54
N ASP A 51 19.15 0.29 1.72
CA ASP A 51 20.42 -0.34 2.14
C ASP A 51 20.37 -0.96 3.55
N ASP A 52 19.53 -0.43 4.44
CA ASP A 52 19.49 -0.81 5.86
C ASP A 52 18.25 -1.63 6.23
N ASP A 53 17.13 -1.37 5.56
CA ASP A 53 15.79 -1.72 6.00
C ASP A 53 14.91 -2.29 4.90
N ARG A 54 13.89 -3.01 5.37
CA ARG A 54 12.75 -3.48 4.59
C ARG A 54 11.46 -3.00 5.24
N ILE A 55 10.59 -2.44 4.42
CA ILE A 55 9.19 -2.17 4.76
C ILE A 55 8.31 -3.13 3.98
N VAL A 56 7.39 -3.81 4.67
CA VAL A 56 6.36 -4.65 4.06
C VAL A 56 5.01 -4.02 4.34
N ILE A 57 4.26 -3.72 3.29
CA ILE A 57 2.88 -3.23 3.37
C ILE A 57 1.96 -4.40 3.03
N THR A 58 1.08 -4.77 3.95
CA THR A 58 0.15 -5.89 3.79
C THR A 58 -1.28 -5.40 3.88
N PHE A 59 -2.03 -5.64 2.81
CA PHE A 59 -3.48 -5.49 2.77
C PHE A 59 -4.10 -6.86 3.03
N LEU A 60 -4.94 -6.95 4.06
CA LEU A 60 -5.62 -8.17 4.51
C LEU A 60 -7.11 -8.09 4.19
N ASP A 61 -7.70 -9.25 3.88
CA ASP A 61 -9.03 -9.34 3.26
C ASP A 61 -9.12 -8.40 2.05
N ALA A 62 -8.08 -8.45 1.22
CA ALA A 62 -7.88 -7.57 0.09
C ALA A 62 -8.57 -8.09 -1.17
N ARG A 63 -9.12 -7.14 -1.95
CA ARG A 63 -9.67 -7.37 -3.29
C ARG A 63 -9.19 -6.26 -4.22
N MET A 64 -8.64 -6.65 -5.36
CA MET A 64 -8.29 -5.70 -6.42
C MET A 64 -9.54 -5.01 -6.96
N ALA A 65 -9.53 -3.67 -6.98
CA ALA A 65 -10.52 -2.83 -7.64
C ALA A 65 -10.08 -2.49 -9.07
N GLY A 66 -8.79 -2.18 -9.22
CA GLY A 66 -8.16 -1.81 -10.49
C GLY A 66 -6.66 -2.11 -10.42
N CYS A 67 -6.09 -2.52 -11.55
CA CYS A 67 -4.67 -2.84 -11.65
C CYS A 67 -4.18 -2.50 -13.05
N ASN A 68 -3.19 -1.63 -13.11
CA ASN A 68 -2.40 -1.37 -14.31
C ASN A 68 -0.94 -1.41 -13.89
N LEU A 69 -0.29 -2.57 -13.99
CA LEU A 69 1.12 -2.75 -13.69
C LEU A 69 1.85 -3.22 -14.93
N HIS A 70 2.92 -2.51 -15.29
CA HIS A 70 3.79 -2.90 -16.39
C HIS A 70 4.82 -3.94 -15.90
N PRO A 71 4.88 -5.15 -16.49
CA PRO A 71 5.70 -6.25 -15.97
C PRO A 71 7.21 -6.07 -16.16
N VAL A 72 7.67 -4.95 -16.74
CA VAL A 72 9.05 -4.79 -17.23
C VAL A 72 9.98 -4.19 -16.18
N GLN A 73 9.47 -3.61 -15.09
CA GLN A 73 10.31 -2.91 -14.12
C GLN A 73 10.72 -3.80 -12.94
N PRO A 74 12.03 -4.04 -12.74
CA PRO A 74 12.50 -4.84 -11.61
C PRO A 74 12.34 -4.11 -10.27
N ARG A 75 12.25 -2.78 -10.29
CA ARG A 75 12.08 -1.91 -9.13
C ARG A 75 11.25 -0.70 -9.54
N SER A 76 10.32 -0.29 -8.69
CA SER A 76 9.45 0.85 -8.96
C SER A 76 9.42 1.79 -7.75
N ILE A 77 9.43 3.09 -8.03
CA ILE A 77 9.26 4.14 -7.02
C ILE A 77 7.77 4.38 -6.84
N ILE A 78 7.30 4.42 -5.59
CA ILE A 78 5.91 4.76 -5.29
C ILE A 78 5.76 6.29 -5.23
N ASN A 79 4.77 6.82 -5.94
CA ASN A 79 4.49 8.27 -6.03
C ASN A 79 3.27 8.68 -5.21
N LEU A 80 2.39 7.72 -4.90
CA LEU A 80 1.16 7.97 -4.18
C LEU A 80 0.75 6.73 -3.40
N PHE A 81 0.33 6.94 -2.16
CA PHE A 81 -0.31 5.94 -1.33
C PHE A 81 -1.22 6.63 -0.33
N HIS A 82 -2.54 6.45 -0.44
CA HIS A 82 -3.50 7.02 0.51
C HIS A 82 -4.81 6.23 0.53
N ARG A 83 -5.63 6.48 1.56
CA ARG A 83 -7.03 6.03 1.58
C ARG A 83 -7.89 6.97 0.75
N GLY A 84 -8.64 6.44 -0.21
CA GLY A 84 -9.46 7.22 -1.11
C GLY A 84 -10.96 6.92 -0.95
N HIS A 85 -11.73 7.38 -1.93
CA HIS A 85 -13.13 7.05 -2.10
C HIS A 85 -13.38 6.39 -3.45
N PHE A 86 -14.50 5.68 -3.58
CA PHE A 86 -14.94 5.07 -4.83
C PHE A 86 -16.38 5.48 -5.13
N GLU A 87 -16.72 5.52 -6.41
CA GLU A 87 -18.07 5.82 -6.85
C GLU A 87 -18.90 4.54 -6.95
N MET A 88 -20.08 4.53 -6.34
CA MET A 88 -21.06 3.46 -6.47
C MET A 88 -22.47 4.05 -6.42
N ASN A 89 -23.30 3.75 -7.41
CA ASN A 89 -24.65 4.29 -7.56
C ASN A 89 -24.69 5.83 -7.51
N ASN A 90 -23.81 6.49 -8.28
CA ASN A 90 -23.65 7.95 -8.36
C ASN A 90 -23.37 8.63 -7.00
N ASN A 91 -22.81 7.90 -6.03
CA ASN A 91 -22.41 8.42 -4.73
C ASN A 91 -20.97 7.99 -4.42
N TYR A 92 -20.24 8.85 -3.70
CA TYR A 92 -18.90 8.53 -3.22
C TYR A 92 -18.95 7.82 -1.86
N HIS A 93 -18.16 6.77 -1.72
CA HIS A 93 -18.06 5.96 -0.52
C HIS A 93 -16.59 5.79 -0.13
N GLU A 94 -16.28 5.86 1.16
CA GLU A 94 -14.93 5.57 1.68
C GLU A 94 -14.76 4.09 2.04
N MET A 95 -15.88 3.39 2.24
CA MET A 95 -15.91 2.02 2.75
C MET A 95 -17.10 1.25 2.17
N THR A 96 -16.91 -0.04 1.90
CA THR A 96 -17.99 -0.93 1.48
C THR A 96 -18.88 -1.30 2.67
N SER A 97 -20.07 -1.84 2.39
CA SER A 97 -20.97 -2.38 3.44
C SER A 97 -20.38 -3.56 4.21
N LYS A 98 -19.27 -4.16 3.72
CA LYS A 98 -18.52 -5.24 4.38
C LYS A 98 -17.37 -4.73 5.24
N GLY A 99 -17.17 -3.42 5.31
CA GLY A 99 -16.09 -2.80 6.07
C GLY A 99 -14.75 -2.80 5.35
N GLU A 100 -14.74 -2.82 4.01
CA GLU A 100 -13.51 -2.71 3.22
C GLU A 100 -13.27 -1.25 2.85
N TYR A 101 -12.13 -0.68 3.22
CA TYR A 101 -11.70 0.65 2.82
C TYR A 101 -11.04 0.61 1.44
N TYR A 102 -11.11 1.72 0.72
CA TYR A 102 -10.52 1.87 -0.61
C TYR A 102 -9.18 2.60 -0.54
N TYR A 103 -8.18 2.07 -1.24
CA TYR A 103 -6.82 2.59 -1.28
C TYR A 103 -6.37 2.78 -2.73
N CYS A 104 -5.69 3.90 -2.95
CA CYS A 104 -5.06 4.25 -4.21
C CYS A 104 -3.55 4.23 -4.04
N LEU A 105 -2.88 3.52 -4.94
CA LEU A 105 -1.43 3.51 -5.05
C LEU A 105 -1.05 3.83 -6.49
N SER A 106 -0.05 4.68 -6.67
CA SER A 106 0.59 4.85 -7.98
C SER A 106 2.10 4.80 -7.86
N PHE A 107 2.73 4.25 -8.88
CA PHE A 107 4.16 4.18 -9.03
C PHE A 107 4.60 5.06 -10.21
N SER A 108 5.90 5.11 -10.48
CA SER A 108 6.43 5.72 -11.70
C SER A 108 5.91 5.02 -12.96
N GLU A 109 5.98 5.71 -14.10
CA GLU A 109 5.53 5.19 -15.40
C GLU A 109 4.04 4.78 -15.46
N ASP A 110 3.18 5.57 -14.81
CA ASP A 110 1.71 5.40 -14.84
C ASP A 110 1.16 4.08 -14.26
N ASP A 111 2.00 3.33 -13.55
CA ASP A 111 1.60 2.12 -12.83
C ASP A 111 0.67 2.46 -11.66
N LYS A 112 -0.46 1.76 -11.58
CA LYS A 112 -1.53 2.04 -10.60
C LYS A 112 -2.14 0.78 -10.02
N LEU A 113 -2.41 0.83 -8.73
CA LEU A 113 -3.16 -0.19 -8.00
C LEU A 113 -4.28 0.48 -7.21
N GLU A 114 -5.47 -0.07 -7.35
CA GLU A 114 -6.63 0.31 -6.56
C GLU A 114 -7.13 -0.93 -5.82
N VAL A 115 -7.29 -0.82 -4.50
CA VAL A 115 -7.44 -1.98 -3.62
C VAL A 115 -8.51 -1.70 -2.58
N PHE A 116 -9.44 -2.63 -2.43
CA PHE A 116 -10.30 -2.72 -1.26
C PHE A 116 -9.63 -3.60 -0.21
N ALA A 117 -9.60 -3.19 1.06
CA ALA A 117 -9.05 -4.00 2.14
C ALA A 117 -9.73 -3.70 3.48
N ARG A 118 -9.86 -4.70 4.34
CA ARG A 118 -10.41 -4.50 5.70
C ARG A 118 -9.34 -4.10 6.70
N GLN A 119 -8.08 -4.41 6.42
CA GLN A 119 -6.95 -4.02 7.25
C GLN A 119 -5.71 -3.76 6.39
N VAL A 120 -4.95 -2.72 6.73
CA VAL A 120 -3.67 -2.39 6.11
C VAL A 120 -2.63 -2.18 7.19
N VAL A 121 -1.52 -2.93 7.07
CA VAL A 121 -0.44 -2.97 8.03
C VAL A 121 0.86 -2.63 7.35
N MET A 122 1.71 -1.84 8.01
CA MET A 122 3.10 -1.62 7.62
C MET A 122 4.02 -2.25 8.66
N GLU A 123 5.01 -3.03 8.21
CA GLU A 123 6.03 -3.62 9.06
C GLU A 123 7.42 -3.23 8.59
N MET A 124 8.22 -2.63 9.47
CA MET A 124 9.61 -2.25 9.21
C MET A 124 10.57 -3.18 9.96
N LYS A 125 11.59 -3.68 9.27
CA LYS A 125 12.65 -4.55 9.82
C LYS A 125 14.00 -4.18 9.19
N LYS A 126 15.09 -4.30 9.94
CA LYS A 126 16.44 -4.26 9.37
C LYS A 126 16.66 -5.48 8.47
N LEU A 127 17.44 -5.33 7.41
CA LEU A 127 17.73 -6.42 6.48
C LEU A 127 18.59 -7.53 7.12
N ASN A 128 19.46 -7.17 8.06
CA ASN A 128 20.45 -8.05 8.69
C ASN A 128 20.10 -8.42 10.15
N SER A 129 18.82 -8.41 10.53
CA SER A 129 18.37 -8.74 11.90
C SER A 129 17.51 -9.99 11.96
#